data_AF-A0A956PFQ6-F1
#
_entry.id   AF-A0A956PFQ6-F1
#
_cell.length_a   1.000
_cell.length_b   1.000
_cell.length_c   1.000
_cell.angle_alpha   90.00
_cell.angle_beta   90.00
_cell.angle_gamma   90.00
#
_symmetry.space_group_name_H-M   'P 1'
#
loop_
_entity.id
_entity.type
_entity.pdbx_description
1 polymer ?
#
loop_
_entity_poly.entity_id
_entity_poly.type
_entity_poly.pdbx_seq_one_letter_code
_entity_poly.pdbx_strand_id
1 'polypeptide(L)'
;MFKKILIALAIAVLAFVVIVAKRPAEFRIERAATIAAPPEAVFPLVNDFHEWRAWSPWEERDPDMQRTYEGPPAGVGAIYAWSGNKDVGAGRNTITESRPNDRIGMKLEFMEPFEATNAVEFTFRPEGDGTRVTWAMSGRNNFVGKAMDLFMNM
;
A
#
# COMPACT_ATOMS: atom_id res chain seq x y z
N MET A 1 -33.62 20.56 -29.39
CA MET A 1 -32.16 20.41 -29.16
C MET A 1 -31.84 19.78 -27.81
N PHE A 2 -32.46 20.24 -26.71
CA PHE A 2 -32.26 19.70 -25.35
C PHE A 2 -32.39 18.17 -25.22
N LYS A 3 -33.41 17.55 -25.83
CA LYS A 3 -33.60 16.08 -25.82
C LYS A 3 -32.42 15.32 -26.44
N LYS A 4 -31.78 15.86 -27.48
CA LYS A 4 -30.61 15.23 -28.12
C LYS A 4 -29.37 15.31 -27.22
N ILE A 5 -29.19 16.43 -26.53
CA ILE A 5 -28.11 16.63 -25.55
C ILE A 5 -28.27 15.64 -24.38
N LEU A 6 -29.49 15.49 -23.85
CA LEU A 6 -29.77 14.53 -22.77
C LEU A 6 -29.49 13.07 -23.19
N ILE A 7 -29.87 12.69 -24.41
CA ILE A 7 -29.59 11.34 -24.94
C ILE A 7 -28.08 11.12 -25.09
N ALA A 8 -27.36 12.09 -25.65
CA ALA A 8 -25.91 12.00 -25.78
C ALA A 8 -25.21 11.89 -24.42
N LEU A 9 -25.64 12.66 -23.43
CA LEU A 9 -25.12 12.59 -22.07
C LEU A 9 -25.41 11.23 -21.42
N ALA A 10 -26.62 10.69 -21.58
CA ALA A 10 -26.97 9.38 -21.06
C ALA A 10 -26.11 8.26 -21.69
N ILE A 11 -25.85 8.33 -23.00
CA ILE A 11 -24.95 7.40 -23.69
C ILE A 11 -23.53 7.51 -23.15
N ALA A 12 -23.03 8.73 -22.94
CA ALA A 12 -21.69 8.95 -22.39
C ALA A 12 -21.55 8.38 -20.97
N VAL A 13 -22.54 8.62 -20.11
CA VAL A 13 -22.57 8.06 -18.74
C VAL A 13 -22.65 6.53 -18.78
N LEU A 14 -23.49 5.95 -19.66
CA LEU A 14 -23.59 4.50 -19.80
C LEU A 14 -22.27 3.89 -20.27
N ALA A 15 -21.62 4.50 -21.27
CA ALA A 15 -20.33 4.07 -21.76
C ALA A 15 -19.26 4.12 -20.65
N PHE A 16 -19.23 5.20 -19.87
CA PHE A 16 -18.33 5.33 -18.72
C PHE A 16 -18.54 4.22 -17.69
N VAL A 17 -19.80 3.95 -17.28
CA VAL A 17 -20.13 2.88 -16.33
C VAL A 17 -19.68 1.52 -16.84
N VAL A 18 -19.90 1.22 -18.13
CA VAL A 18 -19.47 -0.05 -18.74
C VAL A 18 -17.95 -0.17 -18.76
N ILE A 19 -17.22 0.91 -19.06
CA ILE A 19 -15.75 0.92 -19.04
C ILE A 19 -15.23 0.62 -17.61
N VAL A 20 -15.74 1.34 -16.60
CA VAL A 20 -15.34 1.13 -15.20
C VAL A 20 -15.65 -0.29 -14.73
N ALA A 21 -16.85 -0.81 -15.05
CA ALA A 21 -17.26 -2.15 -14.64
C ALA A 21 -16.35 -3.25 -15.22
N LYS A 22 -15.82 -3.05 -16.43
CA LYS A 22 -14.90 -3.99 -17.09
C LYS A 22 -13.45 -3.92 -16.61
N ARG A 23 -13.07 -2.91 -15.81
CA ARG A 23 -11.69 -2.85 -15.24
C ARG A 23 -11.47 -4.02 -14.26
N PRO A 24 -10.24 -4.56 -14.18
CA PRO A 24 -9.89 -5.58 -13.20
C PRO A 24 -10.27 -5.12 -11.79
N ALA A 25 -10.81 -6.04 -10.99
CA ALA A 25 -11.07 -5.77 -9.58
C ALA A 25 -9.81 -5.89 -8.73
N GLU A 26 -8.84 -6.67 -9.16
CA GLU A 26 -7.59 -6.90 -8.46
C GLU A 26 -6.51 -5.98 -9.02
N PHE A 27 -5.69 -5.43 -8.12
CA PHE A 27 -4.50 -4.68 -8.48
C PHE A 27 -3.29 -5.25 -7.76
N ARG A 28 -2.12 -5.10 -8.38
CA ARG A 28 -0.82 -5.27 -7.74
C ARG A 28 0.09 -4.15 -8.23
N ILE A 29 0.65 -3.42 -7.29
CA ILE A 29 1.62 -2.36 -7.54
C ILE A 29 2.90 -2.77 -6.84
N GLU A 30 4.02 -2.71 -7.56
CA GLU A 30 5.32 -3.03 -6.98
C GLU A 30 6.37 -1.99 -7.36
N ARG A 31 7.31 -1.78 -6.44
CA ARG A 31 8.51 -0.97 -6.62
C ARG A 31 9.69 -1.75 -6.07
N ALA A 32 10.86 -1.54 -6.65
CA ALA A 32 12.07 -2.19 -6.19
C ALA A 32 13.23 -1.19 -6.15
N ALA A 33 14.12 -1.41 -5.20
CA ALA A 33 15.37 -0.67 -5.06
C ALA A 33 16.49 -1.63 -4.65
N THR A 34 17.70 -1.37 -5.14
CA THR A 34 18.89 -2.09 -4.73
C THR A 34 19.56 -1.30 -3.59
N ILE A 35 19.76 -1.95 -2.46
CA ILE A 35 20.39 -1.39 -1.27
C ILE A 35 21.78 -1.99 -1.13
N ALA A 36 22.79 -1.16 -0.93
CA ALA A 36 24.19 -1.58 -0.75
C ALA A 36 24.44 -2.15 0.66
N ALA A 37 23.69 -3.20 1.02
CA ALA A 37 23.81 -3.94 2.26
C ALA A 37 23.29 -5.38 2.05
N PRO A 38 23.79 -6.36 2.81
CA PRO A 38 23.31 -7.74 2.72
C PRO A 38 21.89 -7.87 3.30
N PRO A 39 21.10 -8.89 2.89
CA PRO A 39 19.71 -9.05 3.33
C PRO A 39 19.57 -9.11 4.86
N GLU A 40 20.55 -9.69 5.55
CA GLU A 40 20.65 -9.79 7.01
C GLU A 40 20.64 -8.42 7.71
N ALA A 41 21.14 -7.38 7.04
CA ALA A 41 21.17 -6.02 7.56
C ALA A 41 19.88 -5.25 7.24
N VAL A 42 19.24 -5.54 6.09
CA VAL A 42 18.07 -4.80 5.62
C VAL A 42 16.76 -5.37 6.17
N PHE A 43 16.65 -6.70 6.23
CA PHE A 43 15.43 -7.39 6.67
C PHE A 43 14.94 -6.95 8.06
N PRO A 44 15.81 -6.81 9.09
CA PRO A 44 15.37 -6.39 10.43
C PRO A 44 14.70 -5.01 10.44
N LEU A 45 15.14 -4.08 9.58
CA LEU A 45 14.60 -2.71 9.50
C LEU A 45 13.14 -2.67 9.04
N VAL A 46 12.71 -3.69 8.30
CA VAL A 46 11.32 -3.83 7.85
C VAL A 46 10.52 -4.72 8.80
N ASN A 47 11.16 -5.71 9.41
CA ASN A 47 10.55 -6.70 10.30
C ASN A 47 10.23 -6.14 11.70
N ASP A 48 10.86 -5.04 12.10
CA ASP A 48 10.57 -4.29 13.33
C ASP A 48 9.97 -2.93 12.96
N PHE A 49 8.73 -2.68 13.39
CA PHE A 49 8.06 -1.42 13.09
C PHE A 49 8.67 -0.21 13.83
N HIS A 50 9.45 -0.39 14.88
CA HIS A 50 10.13 0.73 15.55
C HIS A 50 11.21 1.35 14.65
N GLU A 51 11.78 0.56 13.73
CA GLU A 51 12.75 1.01 12.73
C GLU A 51 12.07 1.74 11.55
N TRP A 52 10.74 1.68 11.44
CA TRP A 52 10.02 2.33 10.35
C TRP A 52 10.12 3.85 10.38
N ARG A 53 10.51 4.45 11.51
CA ARG A 53 10.83 5.88 11.52
C ARG A 53 12.00 6.25 10.62
N ALA A 54 13.00 5.38 10.51
CA ALA A 54 14.15 5.57 9.63
C ALA A 54 13.91 5.02 8.22
N TRP A 55 12.96 4.09 8.06
CA TRP A 55 12.70 3.39 6.80
C TRP A 55 11.53 3.95 5.98
N SER A 56 10.47 4.45 6.63
CA SER A 56 9.21 4.80 5.98
C SER A 56 9.21 6.23 5.42
N PRO A 57 8.81 6.43 4.15
CA PRO A 57 8.74 7.76 3.54
C PRO A 57 7.61 8.63 4.10
N TRP A 58 6.66 8.05 4.85
CA TRP A 58 5.51 8.77 5.41
C TRP A 58 5.88 9.63 6.63
N GLU A 59 7.00 9.32 7.28
CA GLU A 59 7.46 9.99 8.49
C GLU A 59 7.86 11.44 8.25
N GLU A 60 8.38 11.75 7.07
CA GLU A 60 8.71 13.13 6.67
C GLU A 60 7.47 13.96 6.31
N ARG A 61 6.32 13.31 6.04
CA ARG A 61 5.09 13.98 5.60
C ARG A 61 4.26 14.51 6.75
N ASP A 62 4.36 13.90 7.92
CA ASP A 62 3.68 14.36 9.14
C ASP A 62 4.56 14.14 10.39
N PRO A 63 5.29 15.18 10.83
CA PRO A 63 6.09 15.13 12.05
C PRO A 63 5.29 14.83 13.31
N ASP A 64 4.00 15.20 13.34
CA ASP A 64 3.13 15.11 14.51
C ASP A 64 2.28 13.82 14.53
N MET A 65 2.49 12.92 13.57
CA MET A 65 1.75 11.67 13.45
C MET A 65 1.83 10.84 14.74
N GLN A 66 0.68 10.43 15.26
CA GLN A 66 0.61 9.58 16.44
C GLN A 66 0.76 8.12 16.02
N ARG A 67 1.54 7.36 16.79
CA ARG A 67 1.94 6.00 16.44
C ARG A 67 1.75 5.10 17.66
N THR A 68 1.18 3.92 17.46
CA THR A 68 1.10 2.91 18.50
C THR A 68 1.67 1.59 17.99
N TYR A 69 2.33 0.88 18.88
CA TYR A 69 2.93 -0.42 18.62
C TYR A 69 2.30 -1.45 19.56
N GLU A 70 1.86 -2.58 19.00
CA GLU A 70 1.25 -3.67 19.76
C GLU A 70 1.83 -5.02 19.33
N GLY A 71 1.75 -6.01 20.21
CA GLY A 71 2.28 -7.35 19.95
C GLY A 71 3.79 -7.48 20.20
N PRO A 72 4.45 -8.46 19.56
CA PRO A 72 5.90 -8.61 19.67
C PRO A 72 6.64 -7.42 19.03
N PRO A 73 7.89 -7.14 19.47
CA PRO A 73 8.66 -6.02 18.92
C PRO A 73 8.93 -6.16 17.42
N ALA A 74 9.03 -7.40 16.91
CA ALA A 74 9.29 -7.67 15.51
C ALA A 74 8.64 -9.01 15.09
N GLY A 75 8.42 -9.17 13.78
CA GLY A 75 7.91 -10.42 13.18
C GLY A 75 6.40 -10.62 13.33
N VAL A 76 5.95 -11.85 13.12
CA VAL A 76 4.52 -12.19 13.01
C VAL A 76 3.75 -11.73 14.24
N GLY A 77 2.67 -10.98 14.00
CA GLY A 77 1.79 -10.43 15.03
C GLY A 77 2.23 -9.05 15.53
N ALA A 78 3.39 -8.52 15.13
CA ALA A 78 3.74 -7.14 15.38
C ALA A 78 2.75 -6.22 14.65
N ILE A 79 2.37 -5.14 15.31
CA ILE A 79 1.37 -4.19 14.83
C ILE A 79 1.93 -2.77 14.93
N TYR A 80 1.71 -2.00 13.87
CA TYR A 80 1.97 -0.56 13.81
C TYR A 80 0.71 0.16 13.38
N ALA A 81 0.14 0.98 14.25
CA ALA A 81 -0.97 1.86 13.89
C ALA A 81 -0.51 3.31 13.86
N TRP A 82 -1.08 4.08 12.94
CA TRP A 82 -0.83 5.51 12.84
C TRP A 82 -2.12 6.31 12.73
N SER A 83 -2.07 7.54 13.22
CA SER A 83 -3.09 8.56 13.04
C SER A 83 -2.40 9.88 12.77
N GLY A 84 -2.53 10.39 11.55
CA GLY A 84 -1.90 11.62 11.09
C GLY A 84 -2.92 12.62 10.54
N ASN A 85 -2.40 13.64 9.87
CA ASN A 85 -3.19 14.65 9.19
C ASN A 85 -3.93 14.11 7.94
N LYS A 86 -4.69 14.98 7.26
CA LYS A 86 -5.48 14.65 6.06
C LYS A 86 -4.69 14.01 4.90
N ASP A 87 -3.37 14.19 4.86
CA ASP A 87 -2.52 13.72 3.76
C ASP A 87 -1.91 12.34 4.05
N VAL A 88 -1.83 11.94 5.33
CA VAL A 88 -1.32 10.62 5.77
C VAL A 88 -2.46 9.69 6.22
N GLY A 89 -3.57 10.25 6.68
CA GLY A 89 -4.74 9.51 7.14
C GLY A 89 -4.49 8.71 8.41
N ALA A 90 -5.30 7.68 8.60
CA ALA A 90 -5.17 6.76 9.73
C ALA A 90 -5.26 5.32 9.24
N GLY A 91 -4.50 4.43 9.88
CA GLY A 91 -4.51 3.02 9.54
C GLY A 91 -3.60 2.18 10.42
N ARG A 92 -3.46 0.92 10.03
CA ARG A 92 -2.68 -0.08 10.75
C ARG A 92 -2.02 -1.08 9.82
N ASN A 93 -0.78 -1.41 10.10
CA ASN A 93 -0.08 -2.56 9.53
C ASN A 93 0.04 -3.67 10.57
N THR A 94 -0.08 -4.91 10.12
CA THR A 94 0.17 -6.10 10.93
C THR A 94 1.05 -7.06 10.16
N ILE A 95 2.17 -7.49 10.73
CA ILE A 95 3.01 -8.52 10.10
C ILE A 95 2.27 -9.86 10.22
N THR A 96 1.95 -10.46 9.07
CA THR A 96 1.25 -11.74 8.99
C THR A 96 2.20 -12.89 8.64
N GLU A 97 3.36 -12.57 8.07
CA GLU A 97 4.40 -13.53 7.71
C GLU A 97 5.78 -12.91 7.84
N SER A 98 6.73 -13.67 8.37
CA SER A 98 8.13 -13.26 8.48
C SER A 98 9.03 -14.46 8.20
N ARG A 99 9.73 -14.43 7.06
CA ARG A 99 10.75 -15.41 6.65
C ARG A 99 12.10 -14.69 6.66
N PRO A 100 12.99 -14.99 7.62
CA PRO A 100 14.27 -14.30 7.78
C PRO A 100 15.01 -14.12 6.46
N ASN A 101 15.41 -12.87 6.18
CA ASN A 101 16.22 -12.45 5.02
C ASN A 101 15.60 -12.73 3.64
N ASP A 102 14.35 -13.18 3.57
CA ASP A 102 13.69 -13.57 2.31
C ASP A 102 12.42 -12.76 2.07
N ARG A 103 11.48 -12.77 3.01
CA ARG A 103 10.13 -12.23 2.79
C ARG A 103 9.45 -11.77 4.07
N ILE A 104 8.72 -10.68 3.99
CA ILE A 104 7.79 -10.22 5.02
C ILE A 104 6.44 -9.96 4.37
N GLY A 105 5.39 -10.56 4.93
CA GLY A 105 4.00 -10.33 4.55
C GLY A 105 3.30 -9.49 5.61
N MET A 106 2.49 -8.54 5.17
CA MET A 106 1.75 -7.64 6.05
C MET A 106 0.31 -7.46 5.58
N LYS A 107 -0.58 -7.24 6.53
CA LYS A 107 -1.94 -6.75 6.29
C LYS A 107 -1.95 -5.25 6.56
N LEU A 108 -2.29 -4.47 5.54
CA LEU A 108 -2.44 -3.02 5.60
C LEU A 108 -3.94 -2.68 5.65
N GLU A 109 -4.35 -2.00 6.71
CA GLU A 109 -5.72 -1.57 6.95
C GLU A 109 -5.75 -0.05 7.02
N PHE A 110 -6.21 0.62 5.95
CA PHE A 110 -6.53 2.04 6.00
C PHE A 110 -7.90 2.22 6.63
N MET A 111 -8.03 3.20 7.53
CA MET A 111 -9.27 3.55 8.23
C MET A 111 -9.80 4.90 7.75
N GLU A 112 -8.91 5.88 7.56
CA GLU A 112 -9.27 7.22 7.09
C GLU A 112 -8.38 7.67 5.91
N PRO A 113 -8.91 8.43 4.94
CA PRO A 113 -10.31 8.86 4.80
C PRO A 113 -11.24 7.81 4.20
N PHE A 114 -10.70 6.72 3.64
CA PHE A 114 -11.47 5.63 3.06
C PHE A 114 -10.95 4.30 3.60
N GLU A 115 -11.88 3.47 4.09
CA GLU A 115 -11.53 2.13 4.56
C GLU A 115 -11.05 1.25 3.40
N ALA A 116 -9.88 0.63 3.58
CA ALA A 116 -9.34 -0.33 2.63
C ALA A 116 -8.48 -1.37 3.35
N THR A 117 -8.51 -2.60 2.87
CA THR A 117 -7.62 -3.67 3.33
C THR A 117 -6.82 -4.22 2.16
N ASN A 118 -5.51 -4.12 2.27
CA ASN A 118 -4.55 -4.57 1.25
C ASN A 118 -3.54 -5.55 1.85
N ALA A 119 -3.03 -6.44 1.02
CA ALA A 119 -1.86 -7.24 1.35
C ALA A 119 -0.61 -6.48 0.89
N VAL A 120 0.38 -6.39 1.78
CA VAL A 120 1.69 -5.82 1.50
C VAL A 120 2.74 -6.91 1.62
N GLU A 121 3.72 -6.87 0.73
CA GLU A 121 4.81 -7.84 0.68
C GLU A 121 6.14 -7.10 0.49
N PHE A 122 7.12 -7.46 1.30
CA PHE A 122 8.52 -7.15 1.06
C PHE A 122 9.27 -8.42 0.74
N THR A 123 10.11 -8.40 -0.30
CA THR A 123 11.06 -9.47 -0.60
C THR A 123 12.47 -8.92 -0.66
N PHE A 124 13.42 -9.73 -0.20
CA PHE A 124 14.83 -9.39 -0.09
C PHE A 124 15.61 -10.43 -0.89
N ARG A 125 16.17 -10.01 -2.04
CA ARG A 125 16.96 -10.89 -2.91
C ARG A 125 18.39 -10.39 -2.98
N PRO A 126 19.41 -11.24 -2.72
CA PRO A 126 20.80 -10.86 -2.97
C PRO A 126 20.98 -10.41 -4.44
N GLU A 127 21.65 -9.29 -4.65
CA GLU A 127 21.98 -8.73 -5.96
C GLU A 127 23.38 -8.10 -5.92
N GLY A 128 24.38 -8.83 -6.44
CA GLY A 128 25.78 -8.44 -6.30
C GLY A 128 26.21 -8.37 -4.83
N ASP A 129 26.81 -7.25 -4.43
CA ASP A 129 27.20 -6.97 -3.04
C ASP A 129 26.07 -6.34 -2.20
N GLY A 130 24.84 -6.30 -2.74
CA GLY A 130 23.69 -5.67 -2.11
C GLY A 130 22.44 -6.55 -2.09
N THR A 131 21.32 -5.91 -1.78
CA THR A 131 20.00 -6.53 -1.70
C THR A 131 19.02 -5.78 -2.57
N ARG A 132 18.37 -6.49 -3.49
CA ARG A 132 17.17 -6.01 -4.17
C ARG A 132 15.98 -6.17 -3.23
N VAL A 133 15.50 -5.04 -2.72
CA VAL A 133 14.26 -4.99 -1.94
C VAL A 133 13.11 -4.69 -2.89
N THR A 134 12.11 -5.57 -2.91
CA THR A 134 10.86 -5.31 -3.65
C THR A 134 9.74 -5.11 -2.65
N TRP A 135 9.05 -3.97 -2.75
CA TRP A 135 7.85 -3.65 -2.00
C TRP A 135 6.65 -3.75 -2.94
N ALA A 136 5.72 -4.62 -2.63
CA ALA A 136 4.49 -4.80 -3.38
C ALA A 136 3.27 -4.60 -2.48
N MET A 137 2.22 -4.03 -3.06
CA MET A 137 0.90 -3.92 -2.47
C MET A 137 -0.12 -4.51 -3.45
N SER A 138 -1.03 -5.33 -2.94
CA SER A 138 -2.12 -5.91 -3.71
C SER A 138 -3.43 -5.84 -2.94
N GLY A 139 -4.52 -5.66 -3.66
CA GLY A 139 -5.85 -5.52 -3.07
C GLY A 139 -6.95 -5.61 -4.10
N ARG A 140 -8.17 -5.30 -3.64
CA ARG A 140 -9.35 -5.25 -4.51
C ARG A 140 -9.93 -3.85 -4.55
N ASN A 141 -10.04 -3.29 -5.76
CA ASN A 141 -10.72 -2.04 -6.03
C ASN A 141 -12.23 -2.28 -6.14
N ASN A 142 -12.99 -1.49 -5.37
CA ASN A 142 -14.43 -1.32 -5.59
C ASN A 142 -14.67 -0.48 -6.86
N PHE A 143 -15.94 -0.23 -7.21
CA PHE A 143 -16.29 0.54 -8.42
C PHE A 143 -15.64 1.93 -8.45
N VAL A 144 -15.57 2.61 -7.30
CA VAL A 144 -14.94 3.93 -7.18
C VAL A 144 -13.43 3.84 -7.40
N GLY A 145 -12.75 2.87 -6.77
CA GLY A 145 -11.32 2.62 -6.98
C GLY A 145 -10.97 2.32 -8.45
N LYS A 146 -11.82 1.54 -9.14
CA LYS A 146 -11.68 1.28 -10.58
C LYS A 146 -11.84 2.53 -11.44
N ALA A 147 -12.72 3.46 -11.03
CA ALA A 147 -12.90 4.72 -11.74
C ALA A 147 -11.70 5.65 -11.52
N MET A 148 -11.16 5.70 -10.30
CA MET A 148 -9.98 6.51 -9.95
C MET A 148 -8.72 6.04 -10.70
N ASP A 149 -8.53 4.73 -10.86
CA ASP A 149 -7.44 4.11 -11.64
C ASP A 149 -7.45 4.50 -13.14
N LEU A 150 -8.57 4.98 -13.70
CA LEU A 150 -8.59 5.48 -15.08
C LEU A 150 -7.90 6.85 -15.23
N PHE A 151 -7.76 7.61 -14.14
CA PHE A 151 -7.28 8.99 -14.16
C PHE A 151 -6.00 9.19 -13.36
N MET A 152 -5.69 8.30 -12.43
CA MET A 152 -4.48 8.34 -11.61
C MET A 152 -3.66 7.08 -11.86
N ASN A 153 -2.37 7.26 -12.13
CA ASN A 153 -1.44 6.14 -12.18
C ASN A 153 -1.14 5.72 -10.73
N MET A 154 -1.68 4.57 -10.31
CA MET A 154 -1.45 4.00 -8.98
C MET A 154 -0.14 3.21 -8.93
#